data_AF-A0A0K8V005-F1
#
_entry.id   AF-A0A0K8V005-F1
#
_cell.length_a   1.000
_cell.length_b   1.000
_cell.length_c   1.000
_cell.angle_alpha   90.00
_cell.angle_beta   90.00
_cell.angle_gamma   90.00
#
_symmetry.space_group_name_H-M   'P 1'
#
loop_
_entity.id
_entity.type
_entity.pdbx_description
1 polymer ?
#
loop_
_entity_poly.entity_id
_entity_poly.type
_entity_poly.pdbx_seq_one_letter_code
_entity_poly.pdbx_strand_id
1 'polypeptide(L)'
;MAANSKVKRFTQKQLDQGSIQYFHNGNENATDVMTLLATARNKESVPFELEFSVVPVNDEQPMVVTNTGLQVWSGGKYIIKYTDLMAQDYDTPADNITFIVNYIYGGYLAKRGDLQQK
;
A
#
# COMPACT_ATOMS: atom_id res chain seq x y z
N MET A 1 -8.40 -29.85 8.13
CA MET A 1 -8.25 -28.51 7.52
C MET A 1 -8.18 -28.70 6.02
N ALA A 2 -9.16 -28.22 5.26
CA ALA A 2 -9.09 -28.30 3.80
C ALA A 2 -8.01 -27.34 3.30
N ALA A 3 -7.12 -27.81 2.42
CA ALA A 3 -6.09 -26.97 1.83
C ALA A 3 -6.75 -25.91 0.93
N ASN A 4 -6.46 -24.63 1.15
CA ASN A 4 -6.79 -23.55 0.22
C ASN A 4 -6.02 -23.77 -1.09
N SER A 5 -6.67 -24.43 -2.05
CA SER A 5 -6.09 -24.74 -3.35
C SER A 5 -6.71 -23.84 -4.42
N LYS A 6 -5.88 -23.35 -5.35
CA LYS A 6 -6.34 -22.51 -6.45
C LYS A 6 -7.34 -23.28 -7.33
N VAL A 7 -8.55 -22.77 -7.43
CA VAL A 7 -9.62 -23.38 -8.25
C VAL A 7 -9.49 -22.90 -9.68
N LYS A 8 -9.44 -23.84 -10.65
CA LYS A 8 -9.38 -23.52 -12.09
C LYS A 8 -10.72 -23.69 -12.81
N ARG A 9 -11.64 -24.48 -12.26
CA ARG A 9 -12.97 -24.74 -12.80
C ARG A 9 -13.93 -25.01 -11.65
N PHE A 10 -15.14 -24.47 -11.73
CA PHE A 10 -16.20 -24.69 -10.77
C PHE A 10 -17.57 -24.67 -11.46
N THR A 11 -18.58 -25.16 -10.76
CA THR A 11 -19.99 -25.11 -11.21
C THR A 11 -20.74 -24.00 -10.49
N GLN A 12 -21.84 -23.52 -11.09
CA GLN A 12 -22.72 -22.54 -10.44
C GLN A 12 -23.17 -23.04 -9.05
N LYS A 13 -23.51 -24.33 -8.93
CA LYS A 13 -23.89 -24.94 -7.65
C LYS A 13 -22.79 -24.83 -6.58
N GLN A 14 -21.51 -24.99 -6.94
CA GLN A 14 -20.40 -24.82 -5.99
C GLN A 14 -20.24 -23.37 -5.55
N LEU A 15 -20.50 -22.42 -6.44
CA LEU A 15 -20.51 -20.99 -6.11
C LEU A 15 -21.68 -20.66 -5.16
N ASP A 16 -22.89 -21.12 -5.49
CA ASP A 16 -24.11 -20.90 -4.68
C ASP A 16 -24.00 -21.54 -3.28
N GLN A 17 -23.28 -22.66 -3.17
CA GLN A 17 -23.03 -23.34 -1.90
C GLN A 17 -21.85 -22.74 -1.11
N GLY A 18 -21.20 -21.67 -1.61
CA GLY A 18 -20.05 -21.04 -0.96
C GLY A 18 -18.80 -21.91 -0.92
N SER A 19 -18.72 -22.95 -1.74
CA SER A 19 -17.54 -23.84 -1.82
C SER A 19 -16.37 -23.16 -2.55
N ILE A 20 -16.63 -22.08 -3.26
CA ILE A 20 -15.66 -21.23 -3.95
C ILE A 20 -15.75 -19.84 -3.33
N GLN A 21 -14.60 -19.28 -2.97
CA GLN A 21 -14.51 -17.95 -2.38
C GLN A 21 -13.37 -17.19 -3.04
N TYR A 22 -13.55 -15.88 -3.18
CA TYR A 22 -12.48 -14.97 -3.54
C TYR A 22 -11.58 -14.76 -2.32
N PHE A 23 -10.27 -14.78 -2.53
CA PHE A 23 -9.26 -14.48 -1.52
C PHE A 23 -8.20 -13.59 -2.16
N HIS A 24 -8.13 -12.35 -1.67
CA HIS A 24 -7.11 -11.41 -2.10
C HIS A 24 -5.73 -11.87 -1.60
N ASN A 25 -4.68 -11.62 -2.39
CA ASN A 25 -3.33 -12.09 -2.07
C ASN A 25 -2.58 -11.20 -1.07
N GLY A 26 -3.19 -10.09 -0.63
CA GLY A 26 -2.61 -9.14 0.32
C GLY A 26 -1.59 -8.23 -0.34
N ASN A 27 -1.89 -7.72 -1.53
CA ASN A 27 -1.07 -6.70 -2.17
C ASN A 27 -1.87 -5.39 -2.27
N GLU A 28 -1.18 -4.28 -2.52
CA GLU A 28 -1.83 -2.97 -2.51
C GLU A 28 -2.54 -2.61 -3.83
N ASN A 29 -2.98 -3.61 -4.58
CA ASN A 29 -3.77 -3.38 -5.78
C ASN A 29 -5.20 -2.98 -5.37
N ALA A 30 -5.64 -1.79 -5.77
CA ALA A 30 -7.03 -1.36 -5.61
C ALA A 30 -8.04 -2.19 -6.43
N THR A 31 -7.56 -2.96 -7.41
CA THR A 31 -8.38 -3.74 -8.32
C THR A 31 -7.73 -5.09 -8.63
N ASP A 32 -8.52 -6.17 -8.51
CA ASP A 32 -8.19 -7.48 -9.05
C ASP A 32 -9.11 -7.82 -10.24
N VAL A 33 -8.59 -8.56 -11.22
CA VAL A 33 -9.35 -8.99 -12.39
C VAL A 33 -9.25 -10.50 -12.57
N MET A 34 -10.38 -11.13 -12.87
CA MET A 34 -10.46 -12.54 -13.23
C MET A 34 -11.24 -12.72 -14.53
N THR A 35 -10.66 -13.45 -15.48
CA THR A 35 -11.36 -13.86 -16.70
C THR A 35 -12.09 -15.18 -16.49
N LEU A 36 -13.40 -15.18 -16.68
CA LEU A 36 -14.26 -16.36 -16.61
C LEU A 36 -14.67 -16.81 -18.00
N LEU A 37 -14.78 -18.14 -18.16
CA LEU A 37 -15.27 -18.78 -19.38
C LEU A 37 -16.39 -19.74 -19.01
N ALA A 38 -17.60 -19.51 -19.53
CA ALA A 38 -18.70 -20.43 -19.34
C ALA A 38 -18.59 -21.56 -20.37
N THR A 39 -18.62 -22.80 -19.89
CA THR A 39 -18.55 -23.99 -20.74
C THR A 39 -19.85 -24.80 -20.62
N ALA A 40 -20.43 -25.18 -21.75
CA ALA A 40 -21.64 -26.00 -21.80
C ALA A 40 -21.50 -27.07 -22.89
N ARG A 41 -21.45 -28.34 -22.47
CA ARG A 41 -21.16 -29.49 -23.34
C ARG A 41 -19.84 -29.30 -24.09
N ASN A 42 -19.89 -28.93 -25.37
CA ASN A 42 -18.76 -28.71 -26.27
C ASN A 42 -18.70 -27.27 -26.80
N LYS A 43 -19.36 -26.32 -26.13
CA LYS A 43 -19.34 -24.89 -26.47
C LYS A 43 -18.77 -24.07 -25.32
N GLU A 44 -18.13 -22.96 -25.68
CA GLU A 44 -17.58 -21.97 -24.76
C GLU A 44 -18.20 -20.62 -25.05
N SER A 45 -18.36 -19.79 -24.02
CA SER A 45 -18.76 -18.40 -24.18
C SER A 45 -17.62 -17.54 -24.70
N VAL A 46 -17.91 -16.27 -24.99
CA VAL A 46 -16.84 -15.26 -24.98
C VAL A 46 -16.28 -15.12 -23.55
N PRO A 47 -14.99 -14.79 -23.39
CA PRO A 47 -14.43 -14.49 -22.08
C PRO A 47 -15.13 -13.31 -21.43
N PHE A 48 -15.39 -13.40 -20.12
CA PHE A 48 -15.97 -12.34 -19.31
C PHE A 48 -14.95 -11.91 -18.25
N GLU A 49 -14.64 -10.62 -18.17
CA GLU A 49 -13.79 -10.07 -17.13
C GLU A 49 -14.63 -9.66 -15.93
N LEU A 50 -14.36 -10.30 -14.79
CA LEU A 50 -14.90 -9.95 -13.50
C LEU A 50 -13.88 -9.10 -12.76
N GLU A 51 -14.27 -7.88 -12.40
CA GLU A 51 -13.46 -6.94 -11.64
C GLU A 51 -13.87 -6.96 -10.15
N PHE A 52 -12.88 -6.98 -9.27
CA PHE A 52 -13.05 -6.86 -7.82
C PHE A 52 -12.45 -5.52 -7.38
N SER A 53 -13.26 -4.67 -6.74
CA SER A 53 -12.76 -3.48 -6.06
C SER A 53 -12.24 -3.87 -4.68
N VAL A 54 -10.94 -3.69 -4.46
CA VAL A 54 -10.26 -3.99 -3.20
C VAL A 54 -10.19 -2.73 -2.36
N VAL A 55 -10.67 -2.81 -1.11
CA VAL A 55 -10.54 -1.72 -0.15
C VAL A 55 -9.21 -1.91 0.58
N PRO A 56 -8.29 -0.92 0.54
CA PRO A 56 -7.01 -1.03 1.21
C PRO A 56 -7.21 -1.11 2.72
N VAL A 57 -6.37 -1.90 3.37
CA VAL A 57 -6.29 -2.03 4.83
C VAL A 57 -4.88 -1.61 5.21
N ASN A 58 -4.73 -0.81 6.27
CA ASN A 58 -3.40 -0.47 6.77
C ASN A 58 -2.79 -1.71 7.46
N ASP A 59 -1.98 -2.46 6.72
CA ASP A 59 -1.31 -3.67 7.17
C ASP A 59 0.19 -3.73 6.81
N GLU A 60 0.71 -2.73 6.10
CA GLU A 60 2.14 -2.53 5.87
C GLU A 60 2.73 -1.43 6.79
N GLN A 61 4.06 -1.42 6.93
CA GLN A 61 4.76 -0.36 7.64
C GLN A 61 5.36 0.63 6.64
N PRO A 62 5.38 1.94 6.95
CA PRO A 62 6.04 2.92 6.09
C PRO A 62 7.51 2.58 5.87
N MET A 63 7.95 2.58 4.61
CA MET A 63 9.33 2.35 4.23
C MET A 63 10.06 3.68 4.02
N VAL A 64 11.19 3.89 4.71
CA VAL A 64 12.04 5.05 4.46
C VAL A 64 12.77 4.89 3.12
N VAL A 65 12.49 5.79 2.18
CA VAL A 65 13.10 5.81 0.83
C VAL A 65 14.41 6.59 0.84
N THR A 66 14.42 7.73 1.56
CA THR A 66 15.58 8.62 1.61
C THR A 66 15.81 9.07 3.04
N ASN A 67 17.06 9.01 3.50
CA ASN A 67 17.52 9.64 4.72
C ASN A 67 19.01 9.97 4.59
N THR A 68 19.31 11.19 4.16
CA THR A 68 20.70 11.63 3.96
C THR A 68 21.36 12.12 5.25
N GLY A 69 20.58 12.27 6.33
CA GLY A 69 20.95 13.15 7.43
C GLY A 69 21.03 14.61 6.99
N LEU A 70 21.38 15.50 7.93
CA LEU A 70 21.49 16.93 7.69
C LEU A 70 22.70 17.50 8.44
N GLN A 71 23.46 18.34 7.74
CA GLN A 71 24.52 19.17 8.32
C GLN A 71 24.21 20.62 8.01
N VAL A 72 24.18 21.45 9.04
CA VAL A 72 23.85 22.87 8.92
C VAL A 72 24.92 23.66 9.65
N TRP A 73 25.40 24.74 9.04
CA TRP A 73 26.32 25.67 9.70
C TRP A 73 25.71 26.25 10.97
N SER A 74 26.53 26.51 11.97
CA SER A 74 26.07 27.18 13.19
C SER A 74 25.39 28.52 12.85
N GLY A 75 24.20 28.76 13.43
CA GLY A 75 23.34 29.91 13.11
C GLY A 75 22.59 29.81 11.77
N GLY A 76 22.89 28.80 10.95
CA GLY A 76 22.19 28.53 9.70
C GLY A 76 20.80 27.96 9.92
N LYS A 77 19.97 28.07 8.87
CA LYS A 77 18.63 27.48 8.80
C LYS A 77 18.52 26.68 7.53
N TYR A 78 17.89 25.51 7.61
CA TYR A 78 17.68 24.63 6.46
C TYR A 78 16.29 24.01 6.54
N ILE A 79 15.61 23.92 5.40
CA ILE A 79 14.29 23.29 5.28
C ILE A 79 14.54 21.85 4.84
N ILE A 80 14.06 20.89 5.62
CA ILE A 80 14.08 19.46 5.25
C ILE A 80 13.20 19.28 4.01
N LYS A 81 13.78 18.73 2.95
CA LYS A 81 13.10 18.44 1.68
C LYS A 81 12.89 16.93 1.55
N TYR A 82 12.04 16.54 0.61
CA TYR A 82 11.85 15.13 0.22
C TYR A 82 13.15 14.47 -0.27
N THR A 83 14.10 15.26 -0.77
CA THR A 83 15.44 14.77 -1.17
C THR A 83 16.33 14.44 0.03
N ASP A 84 16.01 14.94 1.21
CA ASP A 84 16.79 14.73 2.43
C ASP A 84 16.17 13.61 3.28
N LEU A 85 14.84 13.62 3.40
CA LEU A 85 14.07 12.64 4.15
C LEU A 85 12.74 12.36 3.46
N MET A 86 12.47 11.09 3.14
CA MET A 86 11.23 10.64 2.52
C MET A 86 10.90 9.21 2.96
N ALA A 87 9.61 8.93 3.14
CA ALA A 87 9.07 7.60 3.33
C ALA A 87 7.95 7.38 2.31
N GLN A 88 7.72 6.12 1.98
CA GLN A 88 6.64 5.67 1.12
C GLN A 88 5.84 4.61 1.85
N ASP A 89 4.53 4.72 1.73
CA ASP A 89 3.56 3.77 2.22
C ASP A 89 2.44 3.70 1.17
N TYR A 90 2.03 2.51 0.80
CA TYR A 90 1.07 2.28 -0.28
C TYR A 90 -0.39 2.24 0.23
N ASP A 91 -0.59 1.91 1.50
CA ASP A 91 -1.89 1.81 2.14
C ASP A 91 -2.22 3.04 3.01
N THR A 92 -1.20 3.80 3.41
CA THR A 92 -1.33 4.94 4.30
C THR A 92 -1.05 6.27 3.59
N PRO A 93 -2.01 7.23 3.59
CA PRO A 93 -1.78 8.56 3.03
C PRO A 93 -0.60 9.29 3.69
N ALA A 94 0.13 10.09 2.90
CA ALA A 94 1.31 10.81 3.37
C ALA A 94 1.06 11.70 4.61
N ASP A 95 -0.12 12.30 4.72
CA ASP A 95 -0.50 13.15 5.87
C ASP A 95 -0.61 12.37 7.19
N ASN A 96 -0.73 11.03 7.12
CA ASN A 96 -0.81 10.14 8.28
C ASN A 96 0.55 9.52 8.65
N ILE A 97 1.61 9.82 7.89
CA ILE A 97 2.97 9.32 8.19
C ILE A 97 3.67 10.30 9.14
N THR A 98 4.14 9.79 10.28
CA THR A 98 4.87 10.59 11.27
C THR A 98 6.35 10.20 11.30
N PHE A 99 7.23 11.19 11.10
CA PHE A 99 8.66 11.02 11.30
C PHE A 99 9.07 11.35 12.74
N ILE A 100 9.87 10.48 13.36
CA ILE A 100 10.46 10.71 14.67
C ILE A 100 11.96 10.97 14.52
N VAL A 101 12.42 12.09 15.06
CA VAL A 101 13.84 12.46 15.04
C VAL A 101 14.46 12.14 16.39
N ASN A 102 15.34 11.13 16.41
CA ASN A 102 15.94 10.62 17.64
C ASN A 102 17.13 11.45 18.13
N TYR A 103 17.90 12.04 17.21
CA TYR A 103 19.15 12.73 17.54
C TYR A 103 19.26 14.05 16.79
N ILE A 104 19.49 15.12 17.54
CA ILE A 104 19.83 16.45 17.02
C ILE A 104 21.06 16.92 17.78
N TYR A 105 22.09 17.32 17.05
CA TYR A 105 23.34 17.83 17.61
C TYR A 105 23.52 19.30 17.22
N GLY A 106 23.73 20.17 18.21
CA GLY A 106 24.08 21.58 17.97
C GLY A 106 22.98 22.46 17.37
N GLY A 107 21.70 22.06 17.47
CA GLY A 107 20.57 22.81 16.91
C GLY A 107 19.20 22.29 17.39
N TYR A 108 18.14 22.68 16.68
CA TYR A 108 16.78 22.23 16.94
C TYR A 108 15.95 22.20 15.64
N LEU A 109 14.88 21.41 15.64
CA LEU A 109 13.86 21.44 14.60
C LEU A 109 12.74 22.39 15.01
N ALA A 110 12.23 23.15 14.05
CA ALA A 110 11.06 24.00 14.22
C ALA A 110 10.24 24.02 12.94
N LYS A 111 8.93 24.27 13.08
CA LYS A 111 8.09 24.57 11.91
C LYS A 111 8.56 25.88 11.29
N ARG A 112 8.34 26.04 9.98
CA ARG A 112 8.81 27.20 9.20
C ARG A 112 8.40 28.56 9.79
N GLY A 113 7.28 28.62 10.52
CA GLY A 113 6.80 29.83 11.19
C GLY A 113 7.36 30.08 12.59
N ASP A 114 7.96 29.07 13.23
CA ASP A 114 8.30 29.10 14.67
C ASP A 114 9.81 29.34 14.91
N LEU A 115 10.57 29.64 13.85
CA LEU A 115 12.00 29.93 13.91
C LEU A 115 12.27 31.32 14.50
N GLN A 116 11.97 31.49 15.79
CA GLN A 116 12.34 32.69 16.54
C GLN A 116 13.88 32.77 16.61
N GLN A 117 14.43 33.88 16.10
CA GLN A 117 15.85 34.19 16.28
C GLN A 117 16.04 34.55 17.76
N LYS A 118 16.85 33.78 18.48
CA LYS A 118 17.45 34.25 19.73
C LYS A 118 18.70 35.05 19.40
#